data_AF-X6LKP6-F1
#
_entry.id   AF-X6LKP6-F1
#
_cell.length_a   1.000
_cell.length_b   1.000
_cell.length_c   1.000
_cell.angle_alpha   90.00
_cell.angle_beta   90.00
_cell.angle_gamma   90.00
#
_symmetry.space_group_name_H-M   'P 1'
#
loop_
_entity.id
_entity.type
_entity.pdbx_description
1 polymer ?
#
loop_
_entity_poly.entity_id
_entity_poly.type
_entity_poly.pdbx_seq_one_letter_code
_entity_poly.pdbx_strand_id
1 'polypeptide(L)'
;MYIKLKGDDQLCACIKGIVFCMIWLVSGKNNRIHIPMIESVFYHFDNVIVQFVLLLSLCKNDINLSDIIETLSKADKNPLDQLMAVAVILGNSFLRYLSQESKEQEFVFKMDMICNAMRIILQFWRNKRKQNGNQDQKSIGQDILLVCRQLYMKTLGMRHKWIVNVSSSSSSSVPQKQIPLDMMVALNHGFLKEKNILLDVIKTACNAGNWTIQHRTRFVYDLLCVVQHVEDWDNDTCQTNFRYTLETIYYRLLTPFHFSKTA
;
A
#
# COMPACT_ATOMS: atom_id res chain seq x y z
N MET A 1 31.81 3.11 24.93
CA MET A 1 31.93 4.12 23.85
C MET A 1 30.54 4.37 23.30
N TYR A 2 29.86 5.43 23.75
CA TYR A 2 28.54 5.83 23.25
C TYR A 2 28.77 6.61 21.95
N ILE A 3 28.44 6.03 20.80
CA ILE A 3 28.35 6.79 19.57
C ILE A 3 27.08 7.63 19.69
N LYS A 4 27.24 8.88 20.12
CA LYS A 4 26.18 9.88 20.13
C LYS A 4 25.96 10.31 18.67
N LEU A 5 25.16 9.52 17.95
CA LEU A 5 24.63 9.91 16.64
C LEU A 5 23.80 11.17 16.86
N LYS A 6 24.35 12.34 16.48
CA LYS A 6 23.57 13.57 16.28
C LYS A 6 22.69 13.38 15.05
N GLY A 7 21.66 12.56 15.19
CA GLY A 7 20.55 12.42 14.27
C GLY A 7 19.30 12.49 15.10
N ASP A 8 18.36 13.33 14.69
CA ASP A 8 16.99 13.48 15.20
C ASP A 8 16.58 12.31 16.13
N ASP A 9 16.66 12.55 17.45
CA ASP A 9 16.64 11.49 18.47
C ASP A 9 15.41 10.59 18.34
N GLN A 10 14.31 11.13 17.80
CA GLN A 10 13.06 10.41 17.55
C GLN A 10 13.15 9.46 16.35
N LEU A 11 13.77 9.86 15.24
CA LEU A 11 13.96 8.98 14.08
C LEU A 11 14.83 7.77 14.46
N CYS A 12 15.89 8.03 15.23
CA CYS A 12 16.75 6.97 15.78
C CYS A 12 15.95 6.03 16.69
N ALA A 13 15.05 6.56 17.51
CA ALA A 13 14.16 5.76 18.36
C ALA A 13 13.18 4.90 17.55
N CYS A 14 12.59 5.42 16.47
CA CYS A 14 11.73 4.65 15.56
C CYS A 14 12.50 3.47 14.94
N ILE A 15 13.68 3.72 14.38
CA ILE A 15 14.51 2.69 13.75
C ILE A 15 14.89 1.62 14.77
N LYS A 16 15.30 2.02 15.98
CA LYS A 16 15.57 1.08 17.07
C LYS A 16 14.34 0.23 17.41
N GLY A 17 13.16 0.85 17.54
CA GLY A 17 11.92 0.13 17.84
C GLY A 17 11.55 -0.90 16.77
N ILE A 18 11.74 -0.58 15.49
CA ILE A 18 11.54 -1.52 14.37
C ILE A 18 12.49 -2.71 14.50
N VAL A 19 13.79 -2.46 14.70
CA VAL A 19 14.78 -3.52 14.86
C VAL A 19 14.48 -4.38 16.08
N PHE A 20 14.07 -3.79 17.21
CA PHE A 20 13.65 -4.54 18.39
C PHE A 20 12.42 -5.41 18.14
N CYS A 21 11.43 -4.91 17.39
CA CYS A 21 10.30 -5.75 16.99
C CYS A 21 10.76 -6.95 16.15
N MET A 22 11.69 -6.76 15.21
CA MET A 22 12.26 -7.86 14.41
C MET A 22 13.03 -8.88 15.28
N ILE A 23 13.80 -8.42 16.25
CA ILE A 23 14.48 -9.27 17.25
C ILE A 23 13.44 -10.09 18.00
N TRP A 24 12.41 -9.45 18.55
CA TRP A 24 11.35 -10.13 19.31
C TRP A 24 10.52 -11.10 18.47
N LEU A 25 10.42 -10.91 17.14
CA LEU A 25 9.82 -11.90 16.26
C LEU A 25 10.63 -13.20 16.18
N VAL A 26 11.95 -13.13 16.35
CA VAL A 26 12.83 -14.30 16.25
C VAL A 26 13.03 -14.97 17.61
N SER A 27 13.29 -14.18 18.66
CA SER A 27 13.59 -14.74 19.99
C SER A 27 12.40 -14.77 20.94
N GLY A 28 11.31 -14.07 20.67
CA GLY A 28 10.33 -13.71 21.70
C GLY A 28 10.82 -12.57 22.60
N LYS A 29 9.85 -11.91 23.26
CA LYS A 29 10.06 -10.65 24.00
C LYS A 29 10.90 -10.76 25.28
N ASN A 30 10.92 -11.93 25.92
CA ASN A 30 11.54 -12.12 27.24
C ASN A 30 13.00 -12.58 27.18
N ASN A 31 13.53 -12.79 25.98
CA ASN A 31 14.89 -13.27 25.81
C ASN A 31 15.90 -12.13 25.86
N ARG A 32 17.05 -12.40 26.48
CA ARG A 32 18.16 -11.44 26.51
C ARG A 32 18.64 -11.19 25.08
N ILE A 33 18.78 -9.91 24.74
CA ILE A 33 19.25 -9.49 23.42
C ILE A 33 20.78 -9.48 23.45
N HIS A 34 21.40 -10.21 22.52
CA HIS A 34 22.85 -10.30 22.37
C HIS A 34 23.29 -9.84 20.99
N ILE A 35 24.55 -9.39 20.85
CA ILE A 35 25.08 -8.83 19.60
C ILE A 35 24.90 -9.76 18.39
N PRO A 36 25.24 -11.08 18.46
CA PRO A 36 25.09 -11.97 17.31
C PRO A 36 23.65 -12.09 16.81
N MET A 37 22.69 -11.93 17.72
CA MET A 37 21.28 -11.95 17.38
C MET A 37 20.87 -10.68 16.61
N ILE A 38 21.37 -9.52 17.04
CA ILE A 38 21.15 -8.25 16.33
C ILE A 38 21.72 -8.35 14.91
N GLU A 39 22.94 -8.85 14.77
CA GLU A 39 23.59 -9.07 13.47
C GLU A 39 22.79 -10.02 12.58
N SER A 40 22.28 -11.11 13.16
CA SER A 40 21.45 -12.08 12.42
C SER A 40 20.14 -11.46 11.93
N VAL A 41 19.52 -10.59 12.74
CA VAL A 41 18.32 -9.86 12.33
C VAL A 41 18.61 -8.90 11.18
N PHE A 42 19.72 -8.16 11.25
CA PHE A 42 20.13 -7.33 10.12
C PHE A 42 20.42 -8.17 8.88
N TYR A 43 21.09 -9.30 9.02
CA TYR A 43 21.40 -10.18 7.89
C TYR A 43 20.14 -10.77 7.22
N HIS A 44 19.13 -11.17 8.00
CA HIS A 44 17.94 -11.86 7.48
C HIS A 44 16.76 -10.94 7.14
N PHE A 45 16.70 -9.75 7.72
CA PHE A 45 15.59 -8.80 7.54
C PHE A 45 16.05 -7.44 7.01
N ASP A 46 17.26 -7.34 6.44
CA ASP A 46 17.78 -6.11 5.84
C ASP A 46 16.77 -5.48 4.88
N ASN A 47 16.21 -6.29 3.99
CA ASN A 47 15.30 -5.86 2.95
C ASN A 47 14.04 -5.19 3.51
N VAL A 48 13.47 -5.73 4.60
CA VAL A 48 12.28 -5.18 5.27
C VAL A 48 12.65 -3.96 6.12
N ILE A 49 13.75 -4.03 6.88
CA ILE A 49 14.23 -2.91 7.71
C ILE A 49 14.50 -1.68 6.83
N VAL A 50 15.19 -1.88 5.70
CA VAL A 50 15.46 -0.82 4.73
C VAL A 50 14.17 -0.20 4.19
N GLN A 51 13.11 -0.99 3.96
CA GLN A 51 11.82 -0.42 3.53
C GLN A 51 11.20 0.46 4.61
N PHE A 52 11.21 0.06 5.87
CA PHE A 52 10.69 0.91 6.95
C PHE A 52 11.52 2.19 7.11
N VAL A 53 12.85 2.10 7.02
CA VAL A 53 13.75 3.27 7.04
C VAL A 53 13.46 4.19 5.86
N LEU A 54 13.24 3.64 4.67
CA LEU A 54 12.87 4.41 3.48
C LEU A 54 11.55 5.16 3.72
N LEU A 55 10.50 4.47 4.17
CA LEU A 55 9.21 5.10 4.46
C LEU A 55 9.34 6.22 5.51
N LEU A 56 10.07 5.97 6.61
CA LEU A 56 10.35 7.00 7.63
C LEU A 56 11.08 8.22 7.05
N SER A 57 12.07 7.99 6.18
CA SER A 57 12.84 9.07 5.55
C SER A 57 11.97 9.95 4.63
N LEU A 58 11.00 9.33 3.95
CA LEU A 58 10.04 10.02 3.08
C LEU A 58 8.98 10.79 3.89
N CYS A 59 8.73 10.42 5.15
CA CYS A 59 7.73 11.02 6.03
C CYS A 59 8.28 12.05 7.03
N LYS A 60 9.60 12.28 7.07
CA LYS A 60 10.29 12.90 8.22
C LYS A 60 9.69 14.25 8.69
N ASN A 61 9.03 15.01 7.82
CA ASN A 61 8.45 16.31 8.14
C ASN A 61 6.91 16.31 8.24
N ASP A 62 6.26 15.19 7.90
CA ASP A 62 4.81 15.11 7.69
C ASP A 62 4.10 14.24 8.74
N ILE A 63 4.87 13.60 9.64
CA ILE A 63 4.34 12.72 10.68
C ILE A 63 4.91 13.08 12.05
N ASN A 64 4.06 12.95 13.07
CA ASN A 64 4.49 12.92 14.44
C ASN A 64 5.20 11.59 14.78
N LEU A 65 6.54 11.61 14.82
CA LEU A 65 7.34 10.43 15.13
C LEU A 65 7.06 9.85 16.52
N SER A 66 6.49 10.64 17.46
CA SER A 66 6.10 10.12 18.78
C SER A 66 5.05 9.02 18.70
N ASP A 67 4.10 9.11 17.77
CA ASP A 67 3.00 8.14 17.64
C ASP A 67 3.54 6.78 17.15
N ILE A 68 4.57 6.82 16.30
CA ILE A 68 5.31 5.64 15.85
C ILE A 68 6.08 5.02 17.02
N ILE A 69 6.80 5.82 17.80
CA ILE A 69 7.55 5.36 18.98
C ILE A 69 6.60 4.72 20.00
N GLU A 70 5.46 5.34 20.29
CA GLU A 70 4.45 4.81 21.20
C GLU A 70 3.93 3.46 20.69
N THR A 71 3.62 3.37 19.40
CA THR A 71 3.14 2.12 18.76
C THR A 71 4.17 0.98 18.88
N LEU A 72 5.45 1.28 18.65
CA LEU A 72 6.56 0.32 18.78
C LEU A 72 6.84 -0.08 20.25
N SER A 73 6.47 0.76 21.21
CA SER A 73 6.75 0.54 22.64
C SER A 73 5.65 -0.25 23.38
N LYS A 74 4.54 -0.61 22.70
CA LYS A 74 3.42 -1.36 23.31
C LYS A 74 3.81 -2.78 23.70
N ALA A 75 4.14 -2.97 24.98
CA ALA A 75 4.62 -4.23 25.55
C ALA A 75 3.68 -5.42 25.30
N ASP A 76 2.36 -5.20 25.29
CA ASP A 76 1.36 -6.28 25.21
C ASP A 76 1.01 -6.72 23.79
N LYS A 77 1.46 -6.00 22.75
CA LYS A 77 1.13 -6.33 21.36
C LYS A 77 2.10 -7.35 20.75
N ASN A 78 1.63 -8.17 19.83
CA ASN A 78 2.53 -9.00 19.02
C ASN A 78 3.49 -8.10 18.21
N PRO A 79 4.81 -8.36 18.19
CA PRO A 79 5.76 -7.54 17.44
C PRO A 79 5.41 -7.37 15.95
N LEU A 80 4.81 -8.39 15.31
CA LEU A 80 4.37 -8.30 13.92
C LEU A 80 3.26 -7.26 13.76
N ASP A 81 2.30 -7.27 14.68
CA ASP A 81 1.18 -6.31 14.66
C ASP A 81 1.67 -4.89 14.93
N GLN A 82 2.70 -4.72 15.77
CA GLN A 82 3.35 -3.42 15.99
C GLN A 82 3.98 -2.89 14.70
N LEU A 83 4.74 -3.74 13.99
CA LEU A 83 5.33 -3.38 12.69
C LEU A 83 4.26 -3.04 11.65
N MET A 84 3.16 -3.80 11.59
CA MET A 84 2.06 -3.52 10.67
C MET A 84 1.33 -2.23 11.01
N ALA A 85 1.12 -1.95 12.30
CA ALA A 85 0.55 -0.68 12.73
C ALA A 85 1.43 0.51 12.31
N VAL A 86 2.76 0.39 12.41
CA VAL A 86 3.69 1.41 11.90
C VAL A 86 3.56 1.56 10.39
N ALA A 87 3.50 0.47 9.63
CA ALA A 87 3.32 0.52 8.18
C ALA A 87 1.99 1.21 7.80
N VAL A 88 0.92 0.96 8.54
CA VAL A 88 -0.39 1.62 8.38
C VAL A 88 -0.30 3.12 8.67
N ILE A 89 0.35 3.52 9.77
CA ILE A 89 0.55 4.94 10.11
C ILE A 89 1.33 5.66 8.99
N LEU A 90 2.43 5.07 8.54
CA LEU A 90 3.26 5.62 7.47
C LEU A 90 2.46 5.70 6.15
N GLY A 91 1.79 4.62 5.75
CA GLY A 91 0.98 4.60 4.53
C GLY A 91 -0.16 5.62 4.54
N ASN A 92 -0.86 5.78 5.68
CA ASN A 92 -1.91 6.78 5.83
C ASN A 92 -1.40 8.22 5.69
N SER A 93 -0.17 8.50 6.12
CA SER A 93 0.43 9.83 5.92
C SER A 93 0.56 10.17 4.41
N PHE A 94 0.99 9.20 3.59
CA PHE A 94 1.16 9.39 2.16
C PHE A 94 -0.19 9.48 1.42
N LEU A 95 -1.23 8.83 1.95
CA LEU A 95 -2.59 9.00 1.45
C LEU A 95 -3.11 10.42 1.66
N ARG A 96 -2.71 11.10 2.74
CA ARG A 96 -3.05 12.52 2.98
C ARG A 96 -2.22 13.50 2.14
N TYR A 97 -1.07 13.07 1.65
CA TYR A 97 -0.15 13.90 0.87
C TYR A 97 -0.79 14.34 -0.47
N LEU A 98 -0.94 15.64 -0.71
CA LEU A 98 -1.56 16.18 -1.93
C LEU A 98 -0.49 16.53 -2.97
N SER A 99 -0.73 16.16 -4.23
CA SER A 99 0.18 16.49 -5.34
C SER A 99 0.06 17.98 -5.70
N GLN A 100 1.20 18.67 -5.80
CA GLN A 100 1.29 19.99 -6.43
C GLN A 100 1.55 19.82 -7.92
N GLU A 101 0.80 20.50 -8.80
CA GLU A 101 0.88 20.33 -10.26
C GLU A 101 2.29 20.56 -10.83
N SER A 102 3.10 21.44 -10.21
CA SER A 102 4.46 21.73 -10.64
C SER A 102 5.47 20.62 -10.34
N LYS A 103 5.09 19.58 -9.58
CA LYS A 103 5.98 18.48 -9.15
C LYS A 103 5.36 17.08 -9.35
N GLU A 104 4.41 16.94 -10.27
CA GLU A 104 3.69 15.67 -10.49
C GLU A 104 4.62 14.47 -10.74
N GLN A 105 5.68 14.64 -11.55
CA GLN A 105 6.59 13.52 -11.85
C GLN A 105 7.39 13.08 -10.62
N GLU A 106 7.93 14.03 -9.85
CA GLU A 106 8.64 13.75 -8.59
C GLU A 106 7.69 13.07 -7.58
N PHE A 107 6.43 13.53 -7.54
CA PHE A 107 5.40 12.95 -6.69
C PHE A 107 5.08 11.50 -7.07
N VAL A 108 4.84 11.22 -8.36
CA VAL A 108 4.57 9.86 -8.85
C VAL A 108 5.75 8.94 -8.54
N PHE A 109 6.99 9.42 -8.74
CA PHE A 109 8.19 8.65 -8.40
C PHE A 109 8.26 8.31 -6.91
N LYS A 110 7.99 9.27 -6.01
CA LYS A 110 7.93 9.00 -4.56
C LYS A 110 6.83 8.00 -4.21
N MET A 111 5.64 8.15 -4.80
CA MET A 111 4.52 7.22 -4.59
C MET A 111 4.84 5.79 -5.07
N ASP A 112 5.58 5.66 -6.17
CA ASP A 112 6.08 4.37 -6.65
C ASP A 112 7.07 3.73 -5.66
N MET A 113 7.98 4.53 -5.09
CA MET A 113 8.88 4.04 -4.03
C MET A 113 8.10 3.56 -2.80
N ILE A 114 7.08 4.32 -2.37
CA ILE A 114 6.22 3.97 -1.24
C ILE A 114 5.46 2.67 -1.52
N CYS A 115 4.85 2.54 -2.70
CA CYS A 115 4.13 1.34 -3.11
C CYS A 115 5.03 0.10 -3.11
N ASN A 116 6.25 0.24 -3.63
CA ASN A 116 7.25 -0.84 -3.64
C ASN A 116 7.68 -1.25 -2.22
N ALA A 117 7.92 -0.28 -1.34
CA ALA A 117 8.25 -0.54 0.06
C ALA A 117 7.11 -1.26 0.79
N MET A 118 5.87 -0.76 0.64
CA MET A 118 4.67 -1.37 1.21
C MET A 118 4.45 -2.80 0.69
N ARG A 119 4.76 -3.09 -0.57
CA ARG A 119 4.69 -4.46 -1.13
C ARG A 119 5.61 -5.42 -0.39
N ILE A 120 6.87 -5.04 -0.17
CA ILE A 120 7.85 -5.89 0.53
C ILE A 120 7.41 -6.11 1.98
N ILE A 121 6.92 -5.07 2.66
CA ILE A 121 6.40 -5.16 4.03
C ILE A 121 5.17 -6.09 4.08
N LEU A 122 4.25 -5.97 3.12
CA LEU A 122 3.07 -6.82 3.01
C LEU A 122 3.44 -8.29 2.78
N GLN A 123 4.42 -8.55 1.90
CA GLN A 123 4.93 -9.92 1.66
C GLN A 123 5.57 -10.50 2.92
N PHE A 124 6.36 -9.70 3.64
CA PHE A 124 6.94 -10.09 4.92
C PHE A 124 5.85 -10.50 5.93
N TRP A 125 4.80 -9.68 6.06
CA TRP A 125 3.67 -9.98 6.93
C TRP A 125 2.97 -11.29 6.55
N ARG A 126 2.67 -11.50 5.27
CA ARG A 126 2.06 -12.75 4.78
C ARG A 126 2.91 -13.97 5.13
N ASN A 127 4.21 -13.89 4.88
CA ASN A 127 5.13 -14.99 5.15
C ASN A 127 5.19 -15.31 6.64
N LYS A 128 5.22 -14.29 7.51
CA LYS A 128 5.21 -14.49 8.96
C LYS A 128 3.89 -15.01 9.48
N ARG A 129 2.76 -14.55 8.94
CA ARG A 129 1.42 -15.07 9.27
C ARG A 129 1.30 -16.56 8.92
N LYS A 130 1.78 -16.97 7.74
CA LYS A 130 1.79 -18.40 7.35
C LYS A 130 2.61 -19.26 8.32
N GLN A 131 3.75 -18.76 8.77
CA GLN A 131 4.64 -19.47 9.72
C GLN A 131 4.01 -19.63 11.11
N ASN A 132 3.25 -18.63 11.58
CA ASN A 132 2.72 -18.61 12.94
C ASN A 132 1.39 -19.39 13.13
N GLY A 133 0.83 -19.97 12.07
CA GLY A 133 -0.52 -20.53 12.07
C GLY A 133 -1.58 -19.43 12.13
N ASN A 134 -2.76 -19.67 11.56
CA ASN A 134 -3.84 -18.70 11.33
C ASN A 134 -4.53 -18.15 12.62
N GLN A 135 -3.78 -17.77 13.66
CA GLN A 135 -4.33 -17.11 14.85
C GLN A 135 -4.67 -15.65 14.52
N ASP A 136 -5.95 -15.30 14.69
CA ASP A 136 -6.67 -14.01 14.75
C ASP A 136 -5.93 -12.66 14.51
N GLN A 137 -5.00 -12.57 13.56
CA GLN A 137 -4.43 -11.30 13.05
C GLN A 137 -5.36 -10.61 12.04
N LYS A 138 -6.68 -10.72 12.24
CA LYS A 138 -7.68 -10.32 11.25
C LYS A 138 -7.79 -8.80 11.09
N SER A 139 -7.67 -7.99 12.14
CA SER A 139 -7.93 -6.54 12.04
C SER A 139 -6.77 -5.78 11.38
N ILE A 140 -5.56 -5.85 11.96
CA ILE A 140 -4.38 -5.12 11.43
C ILE A 140 -4.00 -5.57 10.01
N GLY A 141 -4.27 -6.84 9.69
CA GLY A 141 -4.07 -7.40 8.35
C GLY A 141 -5.00 -6.79 7.30
N GLN A 142 -6.24 -6.46 7.66
CA GLN A 142 -7.14 -5.77 6.74
C GLN A 142 -6.74 -4.30 6.57
N ASP A 143 -6.28 -3.64 7.64
CA ASP A 143 -5.84 -2.25 7.59
C ASP A 143 -4.65 -2.06 6.64
N ILE A 144 -3.63 -2.93 6.72
CA ILE A 144 -2.48 -2.82 5.82
C ILE A 144 -2.86 -3.11 4.36
N LEU A 145 -3.73 -4.09 4.11
CA LEU A 145 -4.23 -4.37 2.76
C LEU A 145 -4.99 -3.17 2.20
N LEU A 146 -5.86 -2.57 3.01
CA LEU A 146 -6.61 -1.38 2.63
C LEU A 146 -5.68 -0.23 2.23
N VAL A 147 -4.72 0.11 3.10
CA VAL A 147 -3.75 1.18 2.83
C VAL A 147 -2.94 0.89 1.57
N CYS A 148 -2.49 -0.36 1.36
CA CYS A 148 -1.83 -0.76 0.13
C CYS A 148 -2.71 -0.51 -1.11
N ARG A 149 -3.96 -1.01 -1.12
CA ARG A 149 -4.90 -0.83 -2.24
C ARG A 149 -5.07 0.65 -2.58
N GLN A 150 -5.27 1.47 -1.56
CA GLN A 150 -5.47 2.91 -1.70
C GLN A 150 -4.22 3.62 -2.24
N LEU A 151 -3.02 3.28 -1.74
CA LEU A 151 -1.77 3.87 -2.22
C LEU A 151 -1.51 3.54 -3.68
N TYR A 152 -1.69 2.27 -4.06
CA TYR A 152 -1.50 1.85 -5.44
C TYR A 152 -2.51 2.51 -6.37
N MET A 153 -3.79 2.59 -5.97
CA MET A 153 -4.81 3.24 -6.80
C MET A 153 -4.57 4.73 -6.94
N LYS A 154 -4.14 5.40 -5.86
CA LYS A 154 -3.66 6.79 -5.91
C LYS A 154 -2.54 6.96 -6.95
N THR A 155 -1.54 6.08 -6.89
CA THR A 155 -0.39 6.08 -7.80
C THR A 155 -0.80 5.85 -9.25
N LEU A 156 -1.64 4.85 -9.51
CA LEU A 156 -2.17 4.55 -10.85
C LEU A 156 -2.99 5.72 -11.40
N GLY A 157 -3.86 6.32 -10.58
CA GLY A 157 -4.66 7.47 -10.98
C GLY A 157 -3.80 8.63 -11.46
N MET A 158 -2.72 8.95 -10.74
CA MET A 158 -1.81 10.02 -11.14
C MET A 158 -1.01 9.65 -12.40
N ARG A 159 -0.45 8.44 -12.47
CA ARG A 159 0.34 7.97 -13.62
C ARG A 159 -0.46 8.03 -14.92
N HIS A 160 -1.73 7.62 -14.86
CA HIS A 160 -2.60 7.59 -16.02
C HIS A 160 -3.38 8.88 -16.26
N LYS A 161 -3.08 9.95 -15.49
CA LYS A 161 -3.81 11.22 -15.52
C LYS A 161 -5.32 11.00 -15.43
N TRP A 162 -5.71 10.12 -14.54
CA TRP A 162 -7.09 9.86 -14.21
C TRP A 162 -7.64 11.05 -13.44
N ILE A 163 -8.31 11.93 -14.17
CA ILE A 163 -8.97 13.10 -13.63
C ILE A 163 -10.46 12.77 -13.57
N VAL A 164 -11.04 12.84 -12.38
CA VAL A 164 -12.48 13.05 -12.26
C VAL A 164 -12.69 14.55 -12.08
N ASN A 165 -13.33 15.19 -13.05
CA ASN A 165 -13.85 16.53 -12.87
C ASN A 165 -14.97 16.45 -11.83
N VAL A 166 -14.68 16.80 -10.58
CA VAL A 166 -15.73 17.11 -9.62
C VAL A 166 -16.21 18.51 -9.96
N SER A 167 -17.21 18.60 -10.83
CA SER A 167 -17.99 19.83 -10.97
C SER A 167 -18.83 20.00 -9.70
N SER A 168 -18.22 20.55 -8.65
CA SER A 168 -18.94 21.10 -7.50
C SER A 168 -18.61 22.57 -7.37
N SER A 169 -19.50 23.37 -7.93
CA SER A 169 -19.82 24.75 -7.56
C SER A 169 -19.31 25.17 -6.18
N SER A 170 -18.11 25.73 -6.10
CA SER A 170 -17.74 26.75 -5.12
C SER A 170 -16.41 27.37 -5.54
N SER A 171 -16.43 28.69 -5.62
CA SER A 171 -15.32 29.55 -6.00
C SER A 171 -14.15 29.41 -5.02
N SER A 172 -13.18 28.55 -5.34
CA SER A 172 -11.78 28.73 -4.97
C SER A 172 -10.89 27.90 -5.90
N SER A 173 -9.78 28.52 -6.27
CA SER A 173 -8.82 28.12 -7.29
C SER A 173 -8.15 26.76 -7.05
N VAL A 174 -7.87 26.07 -8.17
CA VAL A 174 -7.11 24.82 -8.39
C VAL A 174 -8.02 23.59 -8.56
N PRO A 175 -8.11 23.01 -9.78
CA PRO A 175 -8.82 21.74 -9.99
C PRO A 175 -8.11 20.63 -9.20
N GLN A 176 -8.73 20.18 -8.11
CA GLN A 176 -8.22 19.03 -7.37
C GLN A 176 -8.53 17.75 -8.14
N LYS A 177 -7.48 17.14 -8.71
CA LYS A 177 -7.56 15.80 -9.32
C LYS A 177 -7.76 14.78 -8.21
N GLN A 178 -9.00 14.37 -7.96
CA GLN A 178 -9.32 13.32 -6.99
C GLN A 178 -9.75 12.04 -7.71
N ILE A 179 -9.36 10.90 -7.15
CA ILE A 179 -9.92 9.58 -7.52
C ILE A 179 -11.39 9.58 -7.07
N PRO A 180 -12.32 9.03 -7.87
CA PRO A 180 -13.72 9.01 -7.47
C PRO A 180 -13.86 8.30 -6.12
N LEU A 181 -14.45 9.00 -5.14
CA LEU A 181 -14.61 8.53 -3.76
C LEU A 181 -15.30 7.15 -3.72
N ASP A 182 -16.26 6.93 -4.61
CA ASP A 182 -17.01 5.68 -4.76
C ASP A 182 -16.12 4.47 -5.07
N MET A 183 -14.99 4.68 -5.76
CA MET A 183 -14.00 3.61 -5.96
C MET A 183 -13.16 3.35 -4.73
N MET A 184 -12.74 4.40 -4.02
CA MET A 184 -12.01 4.22 -2.78
C MET A 184 -12.84 3.42 -1.77
N VAL A 185 -14.17 3.63 -1.78
CA VAL A 185 -15.13 2.83 -1.02
C VAL A 185 -15.19 1.38 -1.51
N ALA A 186 -15.25 1.13 -2.81
CA ALA A 186 -15.24 -0.24 -3.36
C ALA A 186 -13.96 -1.02 -2.98
N LEU A 187 -12.82 -0.33 -2.83
CA LEU A 187 -11.54 -0.92 -2.43
C LEU A 187 -11.46 -1.31 -0.95
N ASN A 188 -12.35 -0.78 -0.10
CA ASN A 188 -12.41 -1.11 1.33
C ASN A 188 -12.63 -2.61 1.55
N HIS A 189 -13.27 -3.28 0.59
CA HIS A 189 -13.59 -4.69 0.66
C HIS A 189 -12.61 -5.58 -0.13
N GLY A 190 -11.80 -4.99 -1.01
CA GLY A 190 -10.76 -5.65 -1.79
C GLY A 190 -11.13 -5.91 -3.24
N PHE A 191 -10.12 -5.92 -4.12
CA PHE A 191 -10.31 -5.99 -5.57
C PHE A 191 -10.98 -7.29 -6.01
N LEU A 192 -10.69 -8.39 -5.30
CA LEU A 192 -11.09 -9.75 -5.68
C LEU A 192 -12.00 -10.42 -4.65
N LYS A 193 -12.51 -9.67 -3.66
CA LYS A 193 -13.44 -10.24 -2.67
C LYS A 193 -14.76 -10.64 -3.30
N GLU A 194 -15.24 -9.84 -4.25
CA GLU A 194 -16.42 -10.13 -5.05
C GLU A 194 -16.08 -10.11 -6.54
N LYS A 195 -16.83 -10.91 -7.29
CA LYS A 195 -16.55 -11.24 -8.70
C LYS A 195 -16.47 -10.02 -9.63
N ASN A 196 -17.22 -8.94 -9.33
CA ASN A 196 -17.37 -7.81 -10.24
C ASN A 196 -16.61 -6.53 -9.82
N ILE A 197 -16.06 -6.45 -8.60
CA ILE A 197 -15.43 -5.22 -8.09
C ILE A 197 -14.32 -4.73 -9.04
N LEU A 198 -13.38 -5.61 -9.38
CA LEU A 198 -12.28 -5.25 -10.28
C LEU A 198 -12.77 -4.85 -11.69
N LEU A 199 -13.81 -5.51 -12.19
CA LEU A 199 -14.41 -5.16 -13.49
C LEU A 199 -15.06 -3.78 -13.45
N ASP A 200 -15.73 -3.43 -12.36
CA ASP A 200 -16.41 -2.14 -12.22
C ASP A 200 -15.41 -1.00 -12.03
N VAL A 201 -14.27 -1.25 -11.36
CA VAL A 201 -13.12 -0.33 -11.34
C VAL A 201 -12.61 -0.10 -12.76
N ILE A 202 -12.37 -1.17 -13.54
CA ILE A 202 -11.88 -1.07 -14.92
C ILE A 202 -12.85 -0.27 -15.80
N LYS A 203 -14.14 -0.62 -15.78
CA LYS A 203 -15.17 0.07 -16.59
C LYS A 203 -15.20 1.55 -16.28
N THR A 204 -15.30 1.90 -14.99
CA THR A 204 -15.45 3.28 -14.58
C THR A 204 -14.20 4.10 -14.89
N ALA A 205 -13.00 3.55 -14.73
CA ALA A 205 -11.76 4.21 -15.13
C ALA A 205 -11.70 4.47 -16.65
N CYS A 206 -12.00 3.45 -17.45
CA CYS A 206 -12.00 3.54 -18.91
C CYS A 206 -13.09 4.47 -19.47
N ASN A 207 -14.20 4.63 -18.76
CA ASN A 207 -15.30 5.52 -19.13
C ASN A 207 -15.05 6.98 -18.72
N ALA A 208 -14.33 7.22 -17.61
CA ALA A 208 -14.01 8.56 -17.14
C ALA A 208 -12.98 9.27 -18.03
N GLY A 209 -12.04 8.51 -18.61
CA GLY A 209 -11.03 9.03 -19.52
C GLY A 209 -11.47 8.95 -20.99
N ASN A 210 -11.37 10.07 -21.72
CA ASN A 210 -11.27 10.06 -23.19
C ASN A 210 -9.90 9.48 -23.63
N TRP A 211 -9.60 8.27 -23.17
CA TRP A 211 -8.34 7.57 -23.36
C TRP A 211 -8.36 6.78 -24.67
N THR A 212 -7.23 6.78 -25.36
CA THR A 212 -7.02 5.90 -26.51
C THR A 212 -7.06 4.43 -26.06
N ILE A 213 -7.31 3.52 -27.00
CA ILE A 213 -7.29 2.07 -26.73
C ILE A 213 -5.95 1.68 -26.08
N GLN A 214 -4.83 2.17 -26.61
CA GLN A 214 -3.50 1.87 -26.06
C GLN A 214 -3.36 2.34 -24.60
N HIS A 215 -3.87 3.52 -24.25
CA HIS A 215 -3.81 4.04 -22.87
C HIS A 215 -4.70 3.23 -21.93
N ARG A 216 -5.90 2.84 -22.37
CA ARG A 216 -6.79 1.94 -21.62
C ARG A 216 -6.15 0.59 -21.37
N THR A 217 -5.56 -0.03 -22.40
CA THR A 217 -4.85 -1.32 -22.27
C THR A 217 -3.71 -1.21 -21.27
N ARG A 218 -2.92 -0.13 -21.31
CA ARG A 218 -1.81 0.08 -20.36
C ARG A 218 -2.32 0.26 -18.92
N PHE A 219 -3.38 1.03 -18.72
CA PHE A 219 -4.01 1.18 -17.40
C PHE A 219 -4.50 -0.16 -16.85
N VAL A 220 -5.21 -0.95 -17.66
CA VAL A 220 -5.70 -2.27 -17.26
C VAL A 220 -4.54 -3.20 -16.89
N TYR A 221 -3.47 -3.21 -17.69
CA TYR A 221 -2.27 -4.00 -17.38
C TYR A 221 -1.65 -3.59 -16.03
N ASP A 222 -1.39 -2.30 -15.83
CA ASP A 222 -0.81 -1.79 -14.59
C ASP A 222 -1.70 -2.11 -13.37
N LEU A 223 -3.03 -1.99 -13.52
CA LEU A 223 -3.99 -2.35 -12.48
C LEU A 223 -3.96 -3.85 -12.14
N LEU A 224 -3.91 -4.72 -13.14
CA LEU A 224 -3.82 -6.17 -12.92
C LEU A 224 -2.52 -6.54 -12.19
N CYS A 225 -1.39 -5.89 -12.51
CA CYS A 225 -0.14 -6.06 -11.77
C CYS A 225 -0.27 -5.63 -10.30
N VAL A 226 -0.97 -4.52 -10.02
CA VAL A 226 -1.26 -4.09 -8.64
C VAL A 226 -2.06 -5.13 -7.89
N VAL A 227 -3.15 -5.63 -8.49
CA VAL A 227 -3.99 -6.68 -7.90
C VAL A 227 -3.15 -7.91 -7.57
N GLN A 228 -2.24 -8.30 -8.47
CA GLN A 228 -1.28 -9.38 -8.25
C GLN A 228 -0.33 -9.16 -7.07
N HIS A 229 0.04 -7.92 -6.78
CA HIS A 229 0.92 -7.63 -5.65
C HIS A 229 0.19 -7.47 -4.32
N VAL A 230 -1.06 -7.01 -4.35
CA VAL A 230 -1.80 -6.60 -3.15
C VAL A 230 -2.80 -7.64 -2.68
N GLU A 231 -3.41 -8.44 -3.55
CA GLU A 231 -4.40 -9.44 -3.13
C GLU A 231 -3.74 -10.77 -2.72
N ASP A 232 -4.49 -11.57 -1.95
CA ASP A 232 -4.04 -12.84 -1.40
C ASP A 232 -4.27 -13.97 -2.41
N TRP A 233 -3.19 -14.49 -2.99
CA TRP A 233 -3.25 -15.54 -4.01
C TRP A 233 -3.40 -16.93 -3.42
N ASP A 234 -3.22 -17.13 -2.12
CA ASP A 234 -3.50 -18.42 -1.50
C ASP A 234 -5.00 -18.64 -1.28
N ASN A 235 -5.84 -17.65 -1.64
CA ASN A 235 -7.28 -17.71 -1.53
C ASN A 235 -7.93 -18.11 -2.87
N ASP A 236 -8.57 -19.28 -2.90
CA ASP A 236 -9.23 -19.83 -4.11
C ASP A 236 -10.29 -18.89 -4.70
N THR A 237 -11.02 -18.15 -3.85
CA THR A 237 -12.00 -17.15 -4.30
C THR A 237 -11.31 -16.00 -5.04
N CYS A 238 -10.16 -15.54 -4.54
CA CYS A 238 -9.38 -14.50 -5.21
C CYS A 238 -8.87 -14.98 -6.58
N GLN A 239 -8.31 -16.19 -6.64
CA GLN A 239 -7.87 -16.78 -7.90
C GLN A 239 -9.02 -16.91 -8.92
N THR A 240 -10.17 -17.41 -8.48
CA THR A 240 -11.36 -17.59 -9.32
C THR A 240 -11.88 -16.26 -9.85
N ASN A 241 -12.02 -15.25 -8.99
CA ASN A 241 -12.50 -13.93 -9.39
C ASN A 241 -11.53 -13.22 -10.33
N PHE A 242 -10.22 -13.42 -10.14
CA PHE A 242 -9.22 -12.88 -11.07
C PHE A 242 -9.29 -13.56 -12.43
N ARG A 243 -9.40 -14.89 -12.48
CA ARG A 243 -9.54 -15.63 -13.75
C ARG A 243 -10.78 -15.17 -14.52
N TYR A 244 -11.91 -15.04 -13.82
CA TYR A 244 -13.13 -14.49 -14.41
C TYR A 244 -12.94 -13.08 -14.97
N THR A 245 -12.20 -12.22 -14.26
CA THR A 245 -11.89 -10.87 -14.74
C THR A 245 -11.06 -10.92 -16.03
N LEU A 246 -10.02 -11.75 -16.09
CA LEU A 246 -9.19 -11.92 -17.29
C LEU A 246 -9.99 -12.43 -18.49
N GLU A 247 -10.80 -13.48 -18.27
CA GLU A 247 -11.71 -14.01 -19.29
C GLU A 247 -12.63 -12.90 -19.82
N THR A 248 -13.25 -12.14 -18.92
CA THR A 248 -14.16 -11.04 -19.29
C THR A 248 -13.45 -9.94 -20.07
N ILE A 249 -12.24 -9.53 -19.67
CA ILE A 249 -11.47 -8.49 -20.36
C ILE A 249 -11.09 -8.97 -21.77
N TYR A 250 -10.60 -10.19 -21.89
CA TYR A 250 -10.15 -10.75 -23.16
C TYR A 250 -11.30 -10.96 -24.15
N TYR A 251 -12.46 -11.43 -23.66
CA TYR A 251 -13.63 -11.68 -24.51
C TYR A 251 -14.49 -10.43 -24.80
N ARG A 252 -14.54 -9.43 -23.90
CA ARG A 252 -15.47 -8.29 -24.02
C ARG A 252 -14.83 -6.90 -24.13
N LEU A 253 -13.60 -6.69 -23.66
CA LEU A 253 -13.00 -5.34 -23.56
C LEU A 253 -11.86 -5.07 -24.57
N LEU A 254 -11.24 -6.10 -25.16
CA LEU A 254 -10.10 -5.94 -26.08
C LEU A 254 -10.37 -6.40 -27.52
N THR A 255 -11.55 -6.95 -27.79
CA THR A 255 -12.12 -7.02 -29.15
C THR A 255 -12.63 -5.64 -29.57
N PRO A 256 -12.58 -5.27 -30.87
CA PRO A 256 -13.00 -3.94 -31.32
C PRO A 256 -14.43 -3.67 -30.87
N PHE A 257 -14.59 -2.71 -29.96
CA PHE A 257 -15.82 -2.42 -29.25
C PHE A 257 -16.93 -1.92 -30.19
N HIS A 258 -17.94 -2.76 -30.40
CA HIS A 258 -19.32 -2.28 -30.47
C HIS A 258 -19.78 -1.94 -29.04
N PHE A 259 -19.47 -0.73 -28.56
CA PHE A 259 -20.39 -0.07 -27.64
C PHE A 259 -21.56 0.45 -28.48
N SER A 260 -22.45 -0.46 -28.90
CA SER A 260 -23.76 -0.01 -29.37
C SER A 260 -24.44 0.65 -28.18
N LYS A 261 -24.73 1.94 -28.32
CA LYS A 261 -25.79 2.59 -27.56
C LYS A 261 -27.04 1.71 -27.66
N THR A 262 -27.39 1.05 -26.57
CA THR A 262 -28.78 0.64 -26.29
C THR A 262 -29.18 1.54 -25.13
N ALA A 263 -29.79 2.68 -25.45
CA ALA A 263 -31.23 2.88 -25.57
C ALA A 263 -31.87 2.94 -24.18
#